data_AF-A0A024HNI9-F1
#
_entry.id   AF-A0A024HNI9-F1
#
_cell.length_a   1.000
_cell.length_b   1.000
_cell.length_c   1.000
_cell.angle_alpha   90.00
_cell.angle_beta   90.00
_cell.angle_gamma   90.00
#
_symmetry.space_group_name_H-M   'P 1'
#
loop_
_entity.id
_entity.type
_entity.pdbx_description
1 polymer ?
#
loop_
_entity_poly.entity_id
_entity_poly.type
_entity_poly.pdbx_seq_one_letter_code
_entity_poly.pdbx_strand_id
1 'polypeptide(L)' 'MSRSMVARALHLLEQTSLKDLAEVNSKDYVRWQSIKRGRARMGVEELERLAELYPQYRWWLLTGEGLPSADQKSLDEET' A
#
# COMPACT_ATOMS: atom_id res chain seq x y z
N MET A 1 10.13 -14.28 -6.87
CA MET A 1 10.20 -13.99 -5.42
C MET A 1 9.08 -13.01 -5.08
N SER A 2 8.16 -13.34 -4.18
CA SER A 2 7.17 -12.36 -3.73
C SER A 2 7.86 -11.31 -2.85
N ARG A 3 7.68 -10.03 -3.16
CA ARG A 3 8.13 -8.95 -2.27
C ARG A 3 7.27 -8.97 -1.00
N SER A 4 7.88 -8.70 0.15
CA SER A 4 7.12 -8.52 1.39
C SER A 4 6.06 -7.42 1.22
N MET A 5 5.01 -7.46 2.03
CA MET A 5 3.95 -6.44 2.05
C MET A 5 4.54 -5.03 2.20
N VAL A 6 5.50 -4.86 3.11
CA VAL A 6 6.24 -3.60 3.31
C VAL A 6 6.99 -3.19 2.04
N ALA A 7 7.65 -4.11 1.35
CA ALA A 7 8.36 -3.79 0.11
C ALA A 7 7.41 -3.35 -1.02
N ARG A 8 6.19 -3.90 -1.06
CA ARG A 8 5.14 -3.46 -2.01
C ARG A 8 4.60 -2.08 -1.64
N ALA A 9 4.34 -1.82 -0.36
CA ALA A 9 3.89 -0.53 0.11
C ALA A 9 4.94 0.58 -0.10
N LEU A 10 6.23 0.29 0.11
CA LEU A 10 7.33 1.21 -0.24
C LEU A 10 7.37 1.51 -1.73
N HIS A 11 7.18 0.50 -2.59
CA HIS A 11 7.13 0.70 -4.03
C HIS A 11 5.94 1.60 -4.44
N LEU A 12 4.78 1.43 -3.81
CA LEU A 12 3.63 2.31 -4.03
C LEU A 12 3.94 3.74 -3.58
N LEU A 13 4.56 3.91 -2.40
CA LEU A 13 4.99 5.21 -1.87
C LEU A 13 5.98 5.93 -2.78
N GLU A 14 6.84 5.22 -3.52
CA GLU A 14 7.74 5.82 -4.51
C GLU A 14 6.96 6.58 -5.59
N GLN A 15 5.82 6.02 -6.02
CA GLN A 15 4.92 6.61 -7.03
C GLN A 15 3.96 7.66 -6.45
N THR A 16 3.75 7.67 -5.13
CA THR A 16 2.86 8.62 -4.46
C THR A 16 3.51 9.99 -4.24
N SER A 17 2.75 11.05 -4.51
CA SER A 17 3.11 12.41 -4.11
C SER A 17 2.91 12.55 -2.60
N LEU A 18 3.94 13.03 -1.89
CA LEU A 18 3.84 13.23 -0.43
C LEU A 18 2.77 14.25 -0.01
N LYS A 19 2.39 15.14 -0.94
CA LYS A 19 1.33 16.13 -0.71
C LYS A 19 -0.06 15.50 -0.61
N ASP A 20 -0.25 14.31 -1.19
CA ASP A 20 -1.52 13.59 -1.14
C ASP A 20 -1.70 12.85 0.20
N LEU A 21 -0.58 12.64 0.92
CA LEU A 21 -0.54 11.90 2.19
C LEU A 21 -0.54 12.81 3.42
N ALA A 22 -0.04 14.04 3.27
CA ALA A 22 0.08 14.99 4.37
C ALA A 22 0.28 16.43 3.88
N GLU A 23 -0.16 17.39 4.71
CA GLU A 23 0.14 18.81 4.51
C GLU A 23 1.66 19.06 4.53
N VAL A 24 2.14 19.89 3.61
CA VAL A 24 3.58 20.20 3.48
C VAL A 24 4.14 20.75 4.78
N ASN A 25 5.32 20.27 5.18
CA ASN A 25 6.02 20.61 6.43
C ASN A 25 5.33 20.15 7.73
N SER A 26 4.18 19.47 7.67
CA SER A 26 3.61 18.82 8.86
C SER A 26 4.52 17.69 9.38
N LYS A 27 4.29 17.28 10.64
CA LYS A 27 4.98 16.13 11.24
C LYS A 27 4.85 14.86 10.38
N ASP A 28 3.65 14.63 9.86
CA ASP A 28 3.34 13.46 9.02
C ASP A 28 4.07 13.55 7.68
N TYR A 29 4.15 14.75 7.07
CA TYR A 29 4.92 14.94 5.84
C TYR A 29 6.41 14.62 6.03
N VAL A 30 7.01 15.08 7.12
CA VAL A 30 8.42 14.77 7.45
C VAL A 30 8.62 13.28 7.70
N ARG A 31 7.63 12.61 8.31
CA ARG A 31 7.63 11.15 8.51
C ARG A 31 7.60 10.40 7.19
N TRP A 32 6.67 10.73 6.29
CA TRP A 32 6.59 10.14 4.95
C TRP A 32 7.87 10.38 4.14
N GLN A 33 8.44 11.59 4.23
CA GLN A 33 9.72 11.89 3.59
C GLN A 33 10.86 11.01 4.13
N SER A 34 10.88 10.76 5.45
CA SER A 34 11.89 9.90 6.09
C SER A 34 11.76 8.45 5.66
N ILE A 35 10.53 7.93 5.54
CA ILE A 35 10.26 6.57 5.05
C ILE A 35 10.66 6.45 3.58
N LYS A 36 10.23 7.38 2.72
CA LYS A 36 10.56 7.38 1.29
C LYS A 36 12.06 7.47 1.02
N ARG A 37 12.83 8.11 1.92
CA ARG A 37 14.31 8.19 1.86
C ARG A 37 15.02 7.03 2.56
N GLY A 38 14.29 6.03 3.07
CA GLY A 38 14.86 4.88 3.78
C GLY A 38 15.46 5.19 5.15
N ARG A 39 15.17 6.37 5.73
CA ARG A 39 15.64 6.77 7.07
C ARG A 39 14.74 6.29 8.20
N ALA A 40 13.53 5.87 7.87
CA ALA A 40 12.55 5.30 8.80
C ALA A 40 11.90 4.06 8.19
N ARG A 41 11.47 3.13 9.05
CA ARG A 41 10.69 1.96 8.64
C ARG A 41 9.22 2.32 8.48
N MET A 42 8.59 1.73 7.49
CA MET A 42 7.14 1.77 7.30
C MET A 42 6.45 0.84 8.30
N GLY A 43 5.45 1.36 9.00
CA GLY A 43 4.60 0.61 9.92
C GLY A 43 3.21 0.31 9.32
N VAL A 44 2.31 -0.16 10.19
CA VAL A 44 0.93 -0.51 9.82
C VAL A 44 0.12 0.73 9.46
N GLU A 45 0.23 1.81 10.24
CA GLU A 45 -0.52 3.06 10.01
C GLU A 45 -0.23 3.65 8.61
N GLU A 46 1.02 3.65 8.18
CA GLU A 46 1.36 4.10 6.82
C GLU A 46 0.80 3.18 5.74
N LEU A 47 0.81 1.87 6.00
CA LEU A 47 0.23 0.92 5.07
C LEU A 47 -1.27 1.12 4.93
N GLU A 48 -1.98 1.32 6.04
CA GLU A 48 -3.42 1.61 6.06
C GLU A 48 -3.75 2.89 5.30
N ARG A 49 -3.01 3.97 5.55
CA ARG A 49 -3.19 5.23 4.81
C ARG A 49 -2.93 5.09 3.31
N LEU A 50 -1.92 4.31 2.90
CA LEU A 50 -1.70 4.01 1.48
C LEU A 50 -2.84 3.16 0.89
N ALA A 51 -3.37 2.20 1.66
CA ALA A 51 -4.51 1.39 1.27
C ALA A 51 -5.81 2.19 1.17
N GLU A 52 -5.97 3.25 1.97
CA GLU A 52 -7.07 4.21 1.86
C GLU A 52 -6.93 5.09 0.62
N LEU A 53 -5.72 5.61 0.36
CA LEU A 53 -5.45 6.44 -0.80
C LEU A 53 -5.54 5.66 -2.13
N TYR A 54 -5.18 4.38 -2.13
CA TYR A 54 -5.24 3.49 -3.30
C TYR A 54 -6.02 2.19 -3.03
N PRO A 55 -7.35 2.24 -2.96
CA PRO A 55 -8.19 1.07 -2.70
C PRO A 55 -7.98 -0.09 -3.68
N GLN A 56 -7.68 0.22 -4.94
CA GLN A 56 -7.41 -0.77 -6.00
C GLN A 56 -6.18 -1.64 -5.74
N TYR A 57 -5.24 -1.17 -4.92
CA TYR A 57 -4.02 -1.91 -4.58
C TYR A 57 -4.13 -2.68 -3.27
N ARG A 58 -5.27 -2.63 -2.55
CA ARG A 58 -5.43 -3.33 -1.25
C ARG A 58 -5.14 -4.82 -1.32
N TRP A 59 -5.72 -5.51 -2.30
CA TRP A 59 -5.47 -6.94 -2.52
C TRP A 59 -4.00 -7.19 -2.79
N TRP A 60 -3.43 -6.43 -3.73
CA TRP A 60 -2.02 -6.53 -4.11
C TRP A 60 -1.07 -6.22 -2.94
N LEU A 61 -1.41 -5.30 -2.03
CA LEU A 61 -0.64 -4.99 -0.83
C LEU A 61 -0.71 -6.12 0.20
N LEU A 62 -1.83 -6.84 0.29
CA LEU A 62 -1.98 -7.96 1.21
C LEU A 62 -1.33 -9.23 0.67
N THR A 63 -1.80 -9.72 -0.48
CA THR A 63 -1.45 -11.05 -1.03
C THR A 63 -0.16 -11.04 -1.84
N GLY A 64 0.11 -9.95 -2.53
CA GLY A 64 1.25 -9.79 -3.43
C GLY A 64 0.92 -10.24 -4.85
N GLU A 65 -0.34 -10.60 -5.06
CA GLU A 65 -0.89 -11.04 -6.31
C GLU A 65 -1.67 -9.88 -6.94
N GLY A 66 -1.72 -9.83 -8.27
CA GLY A 66 -2.73 -9.01 -8.93
C GLY A 66 -4.11 -9.49 -8.50
N LEU A 67 -5.10 -8.59 -8.46
CA LEU A 67 -6.49 -9.02 -8.30
C LEU A 67 -6.72 -10.11 -9.37
N PRO A 68 -7.09 -11.36 -9.01
CA PRO A 68 -7.62 -12.26 -10.00
C PRO A 68 -8.79 -11.49 -10.62
N SER A 69 -8.87 -11.46 -11.94
CA SER A 69 -9.96 -10.83 -12.70
C SER A 69 -11.25 -10.94 -11.89
N ALA A 70 -12.01 -9.86 -11.74
CA ALA A 70 -13.17 -9.72 -10.83
C ALA A 70 -14.34 -10.73 -11.05
N ASP A 71 -14.07 -11.85 -11.73
CA ASP A 71 -14.93 -12.93 -12.16
C ASP A 71 -14.51 -14.32 -11.62
N GLN A 72 -13.76 -14.43 -10.52
CA GLN A 72 -13.73 -15.73 -9.81
C GLN A 72 -15.00 -15.89 -8.96
N LYS A 73 -16.10 -16.28 -9.63
CA LYS A 73 -17.15 -17.06 -8.97
C LYS A 73 -16.53 -18.39 -8.57
N SER A 74 -16.31 -18.59 -7.27
CA SER A 74 -16.25 -19.95 -6.73
C SER A 74 -17.65 -20.54 -6.90
N LEU A 75 -17.82 -21.41 -7.90
CA LEU A 75 -18.98 -22.29 -7.99
C LEU A 75 -18.61 -23.57 -7.22
N ASP A 76 -18.78 -23.51 -5.92
CA ASP A 76 -18.85 -24.64 -4.99
C ASP A 76 -19.62 -24.03 -3.80
N GLU A 77 -20.90 -24.30 -3.54
CA GLU A 77 -21.51 -25.61 -3.33
C GLU A 77 -22.94 -25.65 -3.90
N GLU A 78 -23.17 -26.54 -4.85
CA GLU A 78 -24.49 -27.10 -5.14
C GLU A 78 -24.51 -28.49 -4.50
N THR A 79 -25.17 -28.64 -3.34
CA THR A 79 -25.85 -29.88 -2.91
C THR A 79 -26.85 -29.63 -1.79
#